data_AF-A0A7R9M111-F1
#
_entry.id   AF-A0A7R9M111-F1
#
_cell.length_a   1.000
_cell.length_b   1.000
_cell.length_c   1.000
_cell.angle_alpha   90.00
_cell.angle_beta   90.00
_cell.angle_gamma   90.00
#
_symmetry.space_group_name_H-M   'P 1'
#
loop_
_entity.id
_entity.type
_entity.pdbx_description
1 polymer ?
#
loop_
_entity_poly.entity_id
_entity_poly.type
_entity_poly.pdbx_seq_one_letter_code
_entity_poly.pdbx_strand_id
1 'polypeptide(L)'
;MWKRYSARITYRWDLSNFDAVEEYPRPEYLARLSNVSTKKLNVITRMYEPYIPFWRRQLPYTILSVSVVLLLIMVALGAVMSVIVYRGSIRGALSIKRSYDTTKGTFELGFIQKYSSIITASTAAALNLILILILNQIYSRIAYYLTELEMPRTQTEFDNSLTLKMFVLQFINYYSSLLYIAFFKGRFIGTPGEFDDESLTQEECGTGVQRTHGDGNPGIYFKCLSLTHITGGCLLELAIQLAIIMVGKQAFNALMEMGTPVFKRFWKRWRYRKEDSIETMNVPQWEDDYVLANWGPTSLFYEYLEMVIQFGFVTIFVSAFPLAPLFALINNIFEIRLDARKMILAFKRPVAQRVKNIGIWYRILDSIGKLSVITNALIIAFTTEFVPRMFYYMENGSLYHYTNSTLSFFNAKEANHHLKLGVDNSTLTNCVYGDYREPPWAEQSRIYKPTAYYWRLLAVRLAFVVIFENVIASLTSLMRWVIPDVPQQLRQQMRQHAYLTNELIIQQEYKRAKELRSAGKQHSVVTIDEPQLTKRIPSAKDHIDM
;
A
#
# COMPACT_ATOMS: atom_id res chain seq x y z
N MET A 1 -13.75 -8.09 13.01
CA MET A 1 -14.83 -8.86 12.34
C MET A 1 -14.32 -9.88 11.33
N TRP A 2 -13.44 -9.53 10.38
CA TRP A 2 -12.88 -10.48 9.40
C TRP A 2 -12.33 -11.77 10.03
N LYS A 3 -11.58 -11.70 11.13
CA LYS A 3 -11.10 -12.88 11.87
C LYS A 3 -12.21 -13.87 12.28
N ARG A 4 -13.36 -13.36 12.76
CA ARG A 4 -14.50 -14.20 13.15
C ARG A 4 -15.11 -14.90 11.95
N TYR A 5 -15.20 -14.19 10.82
CA TYR A 5 -15.67 -14.74 9.55
C TYR A 5 -14.71 -15.81 9.02
N SER A 6 -13.41 -15.50 8.98
CA SER A 6 -12.35 -16.42 8.58
C SER A 6 -12.38 -17.68 9.46
N ALA A 7 -12.45 -17.56 10.79
CA ALA A 7 -12.52 -18.72 11.69
C ALA A 7 -13.72 -19.64 11.39
N ARG A 8 -14.89 -19.07 11.09
CA ARG A 8 -16.09 -19.84 10.72
C ARG A 8 -15.90 -20.58 9.39
N ILE A 9 -15.28 -19.93 8.41
CA ILE A 9 -14.97 -20.55 7.12
C ILE A 9 -13.93 -21.65 7.26
N THR A 10 -12.84 -21.39 7.97
CA THR A 10 -11.77 -22.36 8.24
C THR A 10 -12.34 -23.63 8.87
N TYR A 11 -13.27 -23.48 9.82
CA TYR A 11 -13.94 -24.64 10.41
C TYR A 11 -14.88 -25.35 9.43
N ARG A 12 -15.71 -24.60 8.69
CA ARG A 12 -16.66 -25.16 7.73
C ARG A 12 -15.99 -25.94 6.60
N TRP A 13 -14.79 -25.51 6.19
CA TRP A 13 -14.00 -26.14 5.13
C TRP A 13 -12.99 -27.17 5.65
N ASP A 14 -13.03 -27.51 6.93
CA ASP A 14 -12.14 -28.48 7.57
C ASP A 14 -10.64 -28.17 7.37
N LEU A 15 -10.30 -26.88 7.52
CA LEU A 15 -8.94 -26.34 7.37
C LEU A 15 -8.29 -26.03 8.72
N SER A 16 -8.92 -26.41 9.84
CA SER A 16 -8.40 -26.11 11.18
C SER A 16 -7.09 -26.84 11.49
N ASN A 17 -6.99 -28.09 11.05
CA ASN A 17 -5.86 -29.00 11.28
C ASN A 17 -4.82 -28.97 10.15
N PHE A 18 -5.02 -28.13 9.13
CA PHE A 18 -4.03 -27.96 8.07
C PHE A 18 -2.81 -27.21 8.64
N ASP A 19 -1.77 -27.99 9.00
CA ASP A 19 -0.53 -27.46 9.56
C ASP A 19 0.46 -27.10 8.45
N ALA A 20 1.03 -25.91 8.53
CA ALA A 20 2.08 -25.44 7.61
C ALA A 20 3.34 -26.33 7.62
N VAL A 21 3.45 -27.26 8.58
CA VAL A 21 4.55 -28.23 8.71
C VAL A 21 4.40 -29.41 7.74
N GLU A 22 3.19 -29.63 7.19
CA GLU A 22 2.93 -30.67 6.17
C GLU A 22 3.24 -30.20 4.75
N GLU A 23 3.64 -28.93 4.55
CA GLU A 23 3.96 -28.42 3.22
C GLU A 23 5.30 -28.99 2.73
N TYR A 24 5.28 -29.67 1.59
CA TYR A 24 6.49 -30.19 0.96
C TYR A 24 7.45 -29.05 0.59
N PRO A 25 8.77 -29.28 0.72
CA PRO A 25 9.77 -28.29 0.32
C PRO A 25 9.68 -28.00 -1.18
N ARG A 26 9.95 -26.75 -1.57
CA ARG A 26 9.87 -26.32 -2.96
C ARG A 26 10.89 -27.08 -3.83
N PRO A 27 10.56 -27.43 -5.08
CA PRO A 27 11.48 -28.12 -5.97
C PRO A 27 12.72 -27.29 -6.30
N GLU A 28 12.59 -25.98 -6.45
CA GLU A 28 13.72 -25.06 -6.70
C GLU A 28 14.68 -24.99 -5.50
N TYR A 29 14.13 -25.03 -4.28
CA TYR A 29 14.90 -25.12 -3.04
C TYR A 29 15.70 -26.42 -2.97
N LEU A 30 15.05 -27.56 -3.27
CA LEU A 30 15.71 -28.87 -3.32
C LEU A 30 16.77 -28.94 -4.43
N ALA A 31 16.49 -28.40 -5.61
CA ALA A 31 17.40 -28.40 -6.75
C ALA A 31 18.72 -27.69 -6.42
N ARG A 32 18.66 -26.52 -5.76
CA ARG A 32 19.87 -25.79 -5.32
C ARG A 32 20.63 -26.49 -4.20
N LEU A 33 19.95 -27.30 -3.39
CA LEU A 33 20.54 -28.01 -2.27
C LEU A 33 20.93 -29.45 -2.58
N SER A 34 20.71 -29.92 -3.82
CA SER A 34 21.12 -31.25 -4.29
C SER A 34 22.59 -31.57 -3.99
N ASN A 35 23.46 -30.57 -4.10
CA ASN A 35 24.92 -30.71 -3.91
C ASN A 35 25.39 -30.52 -2.46
N VAL A 36 24.49 -30.25 -1.50
CA VAL A 36 24.86 -29.97 -0.11
C VAL A 36 24.90 -31.27 0.70
N SER A 37 26.04 -31.54 1.34
CA SER A 37 26.25 -32.76 2.14
C SER A 37 25.60 -32.73 3.52
N THR A 38 25.32 -31.55 4.07
CA THR A 38 24.77 -31.40 5.43
C THR A 38 23.26 -31.67 5.45
N LYS A 39 22.87 -32.85 5.94
CA LYS A 39 21.47 -33.24 6.16
C LYS A 39 21.17 -33.34 7.66
N LYS A 40 19.96 -32.94 8.07
CA LYS A 40 19.44 -33.05 9.43
C LYS A 40 18.19 -33.92 9.42
N LEU A 41 18.09 -34.85 10.38
CA LEU A 41 16.90 -35.68 10.55
C LEU A 41 15.76 -34.82 11.12
N ASN A 42 14.63 -34.79 10.41
CA ASN A 42 13.41 -34.19 10.92
C ASN A 42 12.72 -35.18 11.87
N VAL A 43 12.49 -34.76 13.12
CA VAL A 43 11.95 -35.61 14.20
C VAL A 43 10.51 -36.07 13.88
N ILE A 44 9.75 -35.25 13.15
CA ILE A 44 8.33 -35.50 12.85
C ILE A 44 8.20 -36.41 11.63
N THR A 45 8.81 -36.02 10.51
CA THR A 45 8.69 -36.76 9.23
C THR A 45 9.62 -37.97 9.15
N ARG A 46 10.58 -38.10 10.08
CA ARG A 46 11.65 -39.13 10.08
C ARG A 46 12.44 -39.20 8.78
N MET A 47 12.52 -38.08 8.05
CA MET A 47 13.29 -37.96 6.82
C MET A 47 14.52 -37.07 7.01
N TYR A 48 15.60 -37.38 6.29
CA TYR A 48 16.80 -36.54 6.24
C TYR A 48 16.59 -35.39 5.27
N GLU A 49 16.60 -34.16 5.79
CA GLU A 49 16.39 -32.94 5.02
C GLU A 49 17.69 -32.13 4.92
N PRO A 50 17.96 -31.44 3.79
CA PRO A 50 19.12 -30.56 3.69
C PRO A 50 18.99 -29.38 4.66
N TYR A 51 20.04 -29.15 5.46
CA TYR A 51 20.08 -28.07 6.45
C TYR A 51 21.00 -26.94 5.98
N ILE A 52 20.50 -25.71 6.02
CA ILE A 52 21.26 -24.50 5.69
C ILE A 52 21.72 -23.82 6.99
N PRO A 53 23.01 -23.52 7.16
CA PRO A 53 23.49 -22.76 8.32
C PRO A 53 22.98 -21.31 8.26
N PHE A 54 22.27 -20.89 9.32
CA PHE A 54 21.68 -19.55 9.42
C PHE A 54 22.71 -18.44 9.21
N TRP A 55 23.78 -18.44 10.00
CA TRP A 55 24.79 -17.36 10.00
C TRP A 55 25.63 -17.28 8.72
N ARG A 56 25.90 -18.41 8.07
CA ARG A 56 26.84 -18.46 6.94
C ARG A 56 26.16 -18.24 5.59
N ARG A 57 24.86 -18.56 5.47
CA ARG A 57 24.12 -18.41 4.22
C ARG A 57 22.83 -17.62 4.36
N GLN A 58 21.95 -17.96 5.29
CA GLN A 58 20.62 -17.33 5.35
C GLN A 58 20.69 -15.84 5.72
N LEU A 59 21.50 -15.48 6.72
CA LEU A 59 21.66 -14.10 7.16
C LEU A 59 22.27 -13.15 6.09
N PRO A 60 23.38 -13.48 5.40
CA PRO A 60 23.93 -12.56 4.41
C PRO A 60 23.00 -12.32 3.22
N TYR A 61 22.27 -13.34 2.74
CA TYR A 61 21.30 -13.16 1.65
C TYR A 61 20.07 -12.37 2.08
N THR A 62 19.60 -12.55 3.31
CA THR A 62 18.49 -11.72 3.84
C THR A 62 18.91 -10.27 4.03
N ILE A 63 20.12 -10.00 4.54
CA ILE A 63 20.67 -8.63 4.62
C ILE A 63 20.82 -8.01 3.23
N LEU A 64 21.37 -8.75 2.26
CA LEU A 64 21.47 -8.29 0.87
C LEU A 64 20.09 -7.92 0.33
N SER A 65 19.10 -8.79 0.54
CA SER A 65 17.75 -8.53 0.05
C SER A 65 17.12 -7.29 0.70
N VAL A 66 17.28 -7.10 2.01
CA VAL A 66 16.75 -5.92 2.71
C VAL A 66 17.46 -4.65 2.20
N SER A 67 18.78 -4.68 2.04
CA SER A 67 19.57 -3.56 1.52
C SER A 67 19.16 -3.16 0.11
N VAL A 68 18.94 -4.13 -0.79
CA VAL A 68 18.48 -3.83 -2.17
C VAL A 68 17.07 -3.27 -2.16
N VAL A 69 16.16 -3.78 -1.32
CA VAL A 69 14.81 -3.21 -1.18
C VAL A 69 14.87 -1.76 -0.67
N LEU A 70 15.71 -1.46 0.33
CA LEU A 70 15.92 -0.09 0.81
C LEU A 70 16.48 0.83 -0.28
N LEU A 71 17.42 0.36 -1.10
CA LEU A 71 17.93 1.12 -2.24
C LEU A 71 16.81 1.44 -3.24
N LEU A 72 15.98 0.46 -3.60
CA LEU A 72 14.86 0.65 -4.52
C LEU A 72 13.82 1.63 -3.97
N ILE A 73 13.61 1.66 -2.65
CA ILE A 73 12.77 2.64 -1.97
C ILE A 73 13.32 4.06 -2.18
N MET A 74 14.63 4.25 -1.99
CA MET A 74 15.25 5.56 -2.21
C MET A 74 15.16 6.00 -3.67
N VAL A 75 15.32 5.07 -4.62
CA VAL A 75 15.10 5.35 -6.06
C VAL A 75 13.65 5.76 -6.32
N ALA A 76 12.67 5.07 -5.71
CA ALA A 76 11.25 5.40 -5.86
C ALA A 76 10.96 6.83 -5.36
N LEU A 77 11.45 7.17 -4.16
CA LEU A 77 11.32 8.50 -3.59
C LEU A 77 12.00 9.56 -4.47
N GLY A 78 13.20 9.28 -4.99
CA GLY A 78 13.92 10.17 -5.91
C GLY A 78 13.17 10.40 -7.22
N ALA A 79 12.53 9.37 -7.77
CA ALA A 79 11.73 9.50 -8.98
C ALA A 79 10.48 10.35 -8.77
N VAL A 80 9.82 10.23 -7.61
CA VAL A 80 8.68 11.08 -7.22
C VAL A 80 9.13 12.53 -7.05
N MET A 81 10.27 12.76 -6.39
CA MET A 81 10.87 14.10 -6.29
C MET A 81 11.19 14.68 -7.67
N SER A 82 11.62 13.84 -8.62
CA SER A 82 11.91 14.27 -9.99
C SER A 82 10.64 14.71 -10.74
N VAL A 83 9.51 14.02 -10.56
CA VAL A 83 8.21 14.44 -11.13
C VAL A 83 7.74 15.76 -10.53
N ILE A 84 7.98 15.97 -9.22
CA ILE A 84 7.66 17.21 -8.52
C ILE A 84 8.51 18.37 -9.07
N VAL A 85 9.83 18.17 -9.19
CA VAL A 85 10.74 19.17 -9.77
C VAL A 85 10.33 19.50 -11.20
N TYR A 86 10.02 18.49 -12.01
CA TYR A 86 9.51 18.69 -13.38
C TYR A 86 8.27 19.59 -13.42
N ARG A 87 7.32 19.37 -12.50
CA ARG A 87 6.10 20.19 -12.40
C ARG A 87 6.42 21.64 -12.01
N GLY A 88 7.37 21.86 -11.10
CA GLY A 88 7.89 23.18 -10.76
C GLY A 88 8.56 23.88 -11.94
N SER A 89 9.46 23.16 -12.64
CA SER A 89 10.21 23.69 -13.79
C SER A 89 9.31 24.11 -14.94
N ILE A 90 8.25 23.37 -15.26
CA ILE A 90 7.30 23.76 -16.32
C ILE A 90 6.53 25.02 -15.95
N ARG A 91 6.10 25.15 -14.69
CA ARG A 91 5.44 26.38 -14.22
C ARG A 91 6.38 27.57 -14.33
N GLY A 92 7.64 27.41 -13.91
CA GLY A 92 8.66 28.45 -14.02
C GLY A 92 8.97 28.84 -15.48
N ALA A 93 9.15 27.85 -16.37
CA ALA A 93 9.39 28.11 -17.78
C ALA A 93 8.21 28.87 -18.44
N LEU A 94 6.98 28.53 -18.03
CA LEU A 94 5.76 29.16 -18.56
C LEU A 94 5.49 30.54 -17.95
N SER A 95 5.96 30.81 -16.72
CA SER A 95 5.93 32.14 -16.11
C SER A 95 7.00 33.07 -16.66
N ILE A 96 8.19 32.58 -17.02
CA ILE A 96 9.25 33.40 -17.63
C ILE A 96 8.86 33.84 -19.05
N LYS A 97 8.25 32.94 -19.84
CA LYS A 97 7.70 33.31 -21.17
C LYS A 97 6.61 34.39 -21.11
N ARG A 98 5.97 34.60 -19.95
CA ARG A 98 5.02 35.70 -19.70
C ARG A 98 5.68 37.08 -19.83
N SER A 99 6.98 37.20 -19.53
CA SER A 99 7.68 38.48 -19.50
C SER A 99 8.26 38.89 -20.85
N TYR A 100 8.43 37.96 -21.79
CA TYR A 100 9.01 38.23 -23.11
C TYR A 100 7.96 38.55 -24.19
N ASP A 101 6.69 38.19 -23.97
CA ASP A 101 5.67 38.12 -25.02
C ASP A 101 4.66 39.29 -25.04
N THR A 102 4.96 40.38 -24.32
CA THR A 102 4.12 41.60 -24.38
C THR A 102 4.25 42.34 -25.73
N THR A 103 5.21 41.96 -26.59
CA THR A 103 5.54 42.71 -27.81
C THR A 103 5.25 42.00 -29.14
N LYS A 104 4.84 40.72 -29.17
CA LYS A 104 4.49 40.04 -30.43
C LYS A 104 3.26 39.13 -30.28
N GLY A 105 2.09 39.68 -30.60
CA GLY A 105 0.82 38.95 -30.66
C GLY A 105 0.85 37.79 -31.67
N THR A 106 1.17 36.59 -31.19
CA THR A 106 0.94 35.33 -31.91
C THR A 106 -0.21 34.57 -31.25
N PHE A 107 -1.26 34.32 -32.03
CA PHE A 107 -2.57 33.82 -31.60
C PHE A 107 -2.53 32.42 -30.93
N GLU A 108 -1.45 31.65 -31.06
CA GLU A 108 -1.32 30.31 -30.47
C GLU A 108 -0.81 30.28 -29.02
N LEU A 109 -0.08 31.31 -28.55
CA LEU A 109 0.52 31.28 -27.20
C LEU A 109 -0.49 31.60 -26.09
N GLY A 110 -1.59 32.31 -26.40
CA GLY A 110 -2.63 32.67 -25.43
C GLY A 110 -3.45 31.48 -24.92
N PHE A 111 -3.66 30.45 -25.76
CA PHE A 111 -4.36 29.23 -25.35
C PHE A 111 -3.55 28.42 -24.33
N ILE A 112 -2.24 28.25 -24.55
CA ILE A 112 -1.34 27.54 -23.64
C ILE A 112 -1.27 28.26 -22.28
N GLN A 113 -1.36 29.59 -22.26
CA GLN A 113 -1.34 30.39 -21.05
C GLN A 113 -2.61 30.22 -20.20
N LYS A 114 -3.81 30.19 -20.84
CA LYS A 114 -5.10 30.00 -20.14
C LYS A 114 -5.25 28.59 -19.56
N TYR A 115 -4.72 27.58 -20.24
CA TYR A 115 -4.77 26.18 -19.79
C TYR A 115 -3.48 25.70 -19.11
N SER A 116 -2.51 26.59 -18.89
CA SER A 116 -1.18 26.31 -18.31
C SER A 116 -1.21 25.41 -17.08
N SER A 117 -2.06 25.75 -16.09
CA SER A 117 -2.19 25.00 -14.85
C SER A 117 -2.80 23.61 -15.05
N ILE A 118 -3.74 23.48 -15.98
CA ILE A 118 -4.42 22.21 -16.27
C ILE A 118 -3.51 21.30 -17.08
N ILE A 119 -2.82 21.85 -18.09
CA ILE A 119 -1.83 21.11 -18.91
C ILE A 119 -0.68 20.62 -18.04
N THR A 120 -0.12 21.48 -17.18
CA THR A 120 1.00 21.09 -16.30
C THR A 120 0.58 20.03 -15.29
N ALA A 121 -0.66 20.10 -14.77
CA ALA A 121 -1.19 19.08 -13.87
C ALA A 121 -1.45 17.75 -14.60
N SER A 122 -2.00 17.78 -15.81
CA SER A 122 -2.31 16.57 -16.57
C SER A 122 -1.06 15.87 -17.08
N THR A 123 -0.06 16.61 -17.58
CA THR A 123 1.22 16.02 -18.03
C THR A 123 2.00 15.43 -16.87
N ALA A 124 2.05 16.12 -15.71
CA ALA A 124 2.69 15.58 -14.51
C ALA A 124 1.99 14.30 -14.01
N ALA A 125 0.64 14.28 -14.01
CA ALA A 125 -0.12 13.08 -13.63
C ALA A 125 0.12 11.92 -14.60
N ALA A 126 0.18 12.17 -15.91
CA ALA A 126 0.47 11.16 -16.93
C ALA A 126 1.89 10.59 -16.79
N LEU A 127 2.89 11.45 -16.59
CA LEU A 127 4.27 11.02 -16.35
C LEU A 127 4.41 10.20 -15.06
N ASN A 128 3.75 10.63 -13.99
CA ASN A 128 3.71 9.87 -12.74
C ASN A 128 3.08 8.48 -12.94
N LEU A 129 1.98 8.39 -13.69
CA LEU A 129 1.34 7.12 -14.00
C LEU A 129 2.25 6.20 -14.82
N ILE A 130 2.90 6.73 -15.87
CA ILE A 130 3.85 5.97 -16.70
C ILE A 130 5.01 5.45 -15.84
N LEU A 131 5.58 6.31 -14.99
CA LEU A 131 6.63 5.95 -14.07
C LEU A 131 6.19 4.81 -13.14
N ILE A 132 5.00 4.91 -12.56
CA ILE A 132 4.43 3.86 -11.69
C ILE A 132 4.34 2.53 -12.43
N LEU A 133 3.85 2.52 -13.68
CA LEU A 133 3.72 1.30 -14.47
C LEU A 133 5.07 0.65 -14.78
N ILE A 134 6.08 1.45 -15.14
CA ILE A 134 7.44 0.96 -15.42
C ILE A 134 8.09 0.40 -14.15
N LEU A 135 8.02 1.14 -13.04
CA LEU A 135 8.60 0.73 -11.76
C LEU A 135 7.96 -0.55 -11.24
N ASN A 136 6.64 -0.72 -11.37
CA ASN A 136 5.96 -1.95 -10.95
C ASN A 136 6.48 -3.19 -11.68
N GLN A 137 6.75 -3.08 -12.99
CA GLN A 137 7.33 -4.17 -13.79
C GLN A 137 8.74 -4.54 -13.31
N ILE A 138 9.56 -3.53 -13.01
CA ILE A 138 10.93 -3.71 -12.51
C ILE A 138 10.91 -4.34 -11.11
N TYR A 139 10.07 -3.83 -10.21
CA TYR A 139 9.93 -4.32 -8.84
C TYR A 139 9.50 -5.77 -8.79
N SER A 140 8.56 -6.18 -9.64
CA SER A 140 8.11 -7.58 -9.72
C SER A 140 9.28 -8.52 -10.05
N ARG A 141 10.09 -8.18 -11.06
CA ARG A 141 11.25 -8.99 -11.47
C ARG A 141 12.32 -9.05 -10.39
N ILE A 142 12.67 -7.89 -9.82
CA ILE A 142 13.73 -7.82 -8.79
C ILE A 142 13.27 -8.53 -7.50
N ALA A 143 12.03 -8.31 -7.06
CA ALA A 143 11.52 -8.94 -5.84
C ALA A 143 11.47 -10.47 -5.97
N TYR A 144 11.09 -11.01 -7.13
CA TYR A 144 11.16 -12.45 -7.40
C TYR A 144 12.59 -12.96 -7.31
N TYR A 145 13.53 -12.29 -8.00
CA TYR A 145 14.95 -12.68 -7.99
C TYR A 145 15.56 -12.64 -6.59
N LEU A 146 15.30 -11.58 -5.81
CA LEU A 146 15.79 -11.45 -4.44
C LEU A 146 15.21 -12.52 -3.51
N THR A 147 13.92 -12.80 -3.63
CA THR A 147 13.27 -13.83 -2.78
C THR A 147 13.79 -15.22 -3.12
N GLU A 148 14.08 -15.47 -4.39
CA GLU A 148 14.76 -16.69 -4.82
C GLU A 148 16.18 -16.79 -4.23
N LEU A 149 16.91 -15.69 -4.06
CA LEU A 149 18.23 -15.69 -3.39
C LEU A 149 18.15 -15.98 -1.88
N GLU A 150 17.05 -15.63 -1.21
CA GLU A 150 16.83 -15.92 0.21
C GLU A 150 16.65 -17.42 0.51
N MET A 151 16.40 -18.24 -0.51
CA MET A 151 16.18 -19.69 -0.41
C MET A 151 15.12 -20.09 0.65
N PRO A 152 13.88 -19.61 0.54
CA PRO A 152 12.80 -20.06 1.41
C PRO A 152 12.50 -21.55 1.19
N ARG A 153 12.21 -22.26 2.28
CA ARG A 153 12.00 -23.72 2.26
C ARG A 153 10.65 -24.09 1.64
N THR A 154 9.59 -23.41 2.07
CA THR A 154 8.20 -23.71 1.68
C THR A 154 7.63 -22.67 0.73
N GLN A 155 6.58 -23.03 -0.01
CA GLN A 155 5.90 -22.08 -0.91
C GLN A 155 5.24 -20.95 -0.12
N THR A 156 4.67 -21.24 1.05
CA THR A 156 4.12 -20.24 1.95
C THR A 156 5.16 -19.20 2.40
N GLU A 157 6.39 -19.63 2.75
CA GLU A 157 7.46 -18.70 3.13
C GLU A 157 7.92 -17.83 1.96
N PHE A 158 8.05 -18.44 0.77
CA PHE A 158 8.38 -17.71 -0.46
C PHE A 158 7.34 -16.64 -0.77
N ASP A 159 6.06 -17.03 -0.81
CA ASP A 159 4.96 -16.13 -1.13
C ASP A 159 4.82 -15.02 -0.09
N ASN A 160 5.00 -15.32 1.21
CA ASN A 160 4.98 -14.30 2.26
C ASN A 160 6.12 -13.28 2.11
N SER A 161 7.34 -13.75 1.86
CA SER A 161 8.51 -12.88 1.71
C SER A 161 8.41 -12.03 0.45
N LEU A 162 8.01 -12.64 -0.67
CA LEU A 162 7.74 -11.96 -1.93
C LEU A 162 6.63 -10.91 -1.80
N THR A 163 5.53 -11.28 -1.13
CA THR A 163 4.39 -10.39 -0.89
C THR A 163 4.79 -9.17 -0.10
N LEU A 164 5.57 -9.34 0.98
CA LEU A 164 6.02 -8.22 1.80
C LEU A 164 6.89 -7.25 1.00
N LYS A 165 7.87 -7.75 0.24
CA LYS A 165 8.75 -6.90 -0.59
C LYS A 165 7.97 -6.12 -1.63
N MET A 166 7.10 -6.81 -2.39
CA MET A 166 6.30 -6.16 -3.42
C MET A 166 5.33 -5.15 -2.82
N PHE A 167 4.70 -5.48 -1.69
CA PHE A 167 3.82 -4.55 -0.99
C PHE A 167 4.57 -3.28 -0.56
N VAL A 168 5.73 -3.39 0.09
CA VAL A 168 6.49 -2.22 0.56
C VAL A 168 6.90 -1.32 -0.60
N LEU A 169 7.43 -1.90 -1.68
CA LEU A 169 7.84 -1.15 -2.87
C LEU A 169 6.66 -0.42 -3.52
N GLN A 170 5.53 -1.11 -3.69
CA GLN A 170 4.35 -0.51 -4.29
C GLN A 170 3.67 0.49 -3.37
N PHE A 171 3.65 0.24 -2.06
CA PHE A 171 3.13 1.18 -1.07
C PHE A 171 3.88 2.52 -1.21
N ILE A 172 5.21 2.50 -1.24
CA ILE A 172 5.98 3.72 -1.38
C ILE A 172 5.75 4.37 -2.75
N ASN A 173 5.70 3.59 -3.83
CA ASN A 173 5.45 4.11 -5.18
C ASN A 173 4.07 4.82 -5.29
N TYR A 174 3.01 4.24 -4.72
CA TYR A 174 1.67 4.82 -4.78
C TYR A 174 1.45 5.97 -3.78
N TYR A 175 1.96 5.85 -2.54
CA TYR A 175 1.65 6.78 -1.46
C TYR A 175 2.64 7.92 -1.30
N SER A 176 3.88 7.81 -1.77
CA SER A 176 4.90 8.85 -1.59
C SER A 176 4.47 10.22 -2.11
N SER A 177 3.91 10.28 -3.33
CA SER A 177 3.42 11.54 -3.91
C SER A 177 2.30 12.17 -3.07
N LEU A 178 1.39 11.36 -2.53
CA LEU A 178 0.29 11.80 -1.67
C LEU A 178 0.79 12.27 -0.30
N LEU A 179 1.72 11.53 0.31
CA LEU A 179 2.36 11.90 1.57
C LEU A 179 3.18 13.18 1.45
N TYR A 180 3.86 13.37 0.31
CA TYR A 180 4.55 14.63 0.01
C TYR A 180 3.58 15.81 -0.01
N ILE A 181 2.47 15.69 -0.75
CA ILE A 181 1.46 16.76 -0.86
C ILE A 181 0.80 17.03 0.50
N ALA A 182 0.56 16.00 1.30
CA ALA A 182 -0.07 16.14 2.60
C ALA A 182 0.83 16.83 3.63
N PHE A 183 2.13 16.51 3.67
CA PHE A 183 3.02 16.88 4.78
C PHE A 183 4.16 17.83 4.43
N PHE A 184 4.71 17.75 3.23
CA PHE A 184 5.93 18.46 2.85
C PHE A 184 5.65 19.67 1.96
N LYS A 185 4.65 19.56 1.08
CA LYS A 185 4.26 20.64 0.18
C LYS A 185 3.76 21.85 0.98
N GLY A 186 4.28 23.04 0.67
CA GLY A 186 3.85 24.30 1.28
C GLY A 186 4.39 24.57 2.71
N ARG A 187 5.17 23.66 3.29
CA ARG A 187 5.56 23.74 4.71
C ARG A 187 6.97 24.25 4.96
N PHE A 188 7.88 23.98 4.03
CA PHE A 188 9.28 24.41 4.11
C PHE A 188 9.54 25.67 3.27
N ILE A 189 8.55 26.56 3.17
CA ILE A 189 8.68 27.81 2.43
C ILE A 189 9.34 28.85 3.34
N GLY A 190 10.50 29.36 2.90
CA GLY A 190 11.21 30.48 3.52
C GLY A 190 10.49 31.81 3.34
N THR A 191 11.05 32.87 3.91
CA THR A 191 10.50 34.22 3.72
C THR A 191 10.73 34.69 2.28
N PRO A 192 9.82 35.49 1.68
CA PRO A 192 9.94 35.93 0.29
C PRO A 192 11.28 36.59 -0.10
N GLY A 193 12.07 37.11 0.86
CA GLY A 193 13.37 37.75 0.61
C GLY A 193 14.61 36.86 0.71
N GLU A 194 14.48 35.58 1.09
CA GLU A 194 15.65 34.69 1.29
C GLU A 194 15.98 33.84 0.03
N PHE A 195 15.28 34.07 -1.07
CA PHE A 195 15.42 33.29 -2.29
C PHE A 195 16.26 34.05 -3.33
N ASP A 196 17.43 33.49 -3.65
CA ASP A 196 18.20 33.86 -4.84
C ASP A 196 17.66 33.12 -6.09
N ASP A 197 17.74 33.82 -7.23
CA ASP A 197 17.17 33.56 -8.58
C ASP A 197 17.31 32.13 -9.16
N GLU A 198 18.05 31.22 -8.53
CA GLU A 198 18.29 29.84 -9.01
C GLU A 198 17.68 28.73 -8.14
N SER A 199 17.15 29.06 -6.97
CA SER A 199 16.57 28.08 -6.04
C SER A 199 15.07 27.90 -6.28
N LEU A 200 14.76 27.09 -7.29
CA LEU A 200 13.55 26.25 -7.36
C LEU A 200 12.26 26.93 -6.87
N THR A 201 11.53 27.59 -7.77
CA THR A 201 10.16 28.09 -7.54
C THR A 201 9.33 27.02 -6.82
N GLN A 202 9.18 27.17 -5.50
CA GLN A 202 8.56 26.17 -4.65
C GLN A 202 7.10 25.96 -5.08
N GLU A 203 6.68 24.69 -5.09
CA GLU A 203 5.32 24.34 -5.46
C GLU A 203 4.32 24.87 -4.42
N GLU A 204 3.71 26.00 -4.73
CA GLU A 204 2.55 26.52 -3.99
C GLU A 204 1.33 25.58 -4.13
N CYS A 205 0.49 25.59 -3.09
CA CYS A 205 -0.83 24.96 -3.14
C CYS A 205 -1.84 25.98 -3.67
N GLY A 206 -2.45 25.69 -4.83
CA GLY A 206 -3.51 26.51 -5.42
C GLY A 206 -3.38 26.75 -6.93
N THR A 207 -4.55 26.85 -7.57
CA THR A 207 -4.74 27.25 -8.96
C THR A 207 -5.22 28.70 -9.03
N GLY A 208 -4.55 29.55 -9.82
CA GLY A 208 -5.17 30.73 -10.40
C GLY A 208 -4.89 32.06 -9.70
N VAL A 209 -4.35 32.97 -10.50
CA VAL A 209 -4.14 34.40 -10.23
C VAL A 209 -5.49 35.10 -10.14
N GLN A 210 -5.78 35.75 -9.01
CA GLN A 210 -6.80 36.80 -8.97
C GLN A 210 -6.07 38.15 -8.88
N ARG A 211 -6.03 38.88 -9.99
CA ARG A 211 -5.71 40.30 -10.00
C ARG A 211 -6.92 41.02 -9.43
N THR A 212 -6.85 41.51 -8.20
CA THR A 212 -7.75 42.59 -7.80
C THR A 212 -7.24 43.84 -8.46
N HIS A 213 -7.90 44.26 -9.54
CA HIS A 213 -7.73 45.59 -10.10
C HIS A 213 -8.08 46.58 -8.99
N GLY A 214 -7.12 47.42 -8.62
CA GLY A 214 -7.30 48.46 -7.62
C GLY A 214 -8.18 49.55 -8.19
N ASP A 215 -9.49 49.45 -7.97
CA ASP A 215 -10.36 50.61 -8.08
C ASP A 215 -10.37 51.31 -6.72
N GLY A 216 -9.54 52.37 -6.61
CA GLY A 216 -9.76 53.56 -5.78
C GLY A 216 -9.93 53.47 -4.25
N ASN A 217 -9.97 52.29 -3.63
CA ASN A 217 -10.20 52.16 -2.18
C ASN A 217 -8.88 51.95 -1.42
N PRO A 218 -8.56 52.79 -0.41
CA PRO A 218 -7.28 52.74 0.35
C PRO A 218 -7.18 51.57 1.35
N GLY A 219 -7.85 50.44 1.11
CA GLY A 219 -7.93 49.30 2.02
C GLY A 219 -7.49 47.95 1.44
N ILE A 220 -6.90 47.91 0.24
CA ILE A 220 -6.63 46.66 -0.47
C ILE A 220 -5.13 46.38 -0.52
N TYR A 221 -4.66 45.44 0.31
CA TYR A 221 -3.26 44.99 0.35
C TYR A 221 -2.90 44.17 -0.88
N PHE A 222 -1.73 44.42 -1.46
CA PHE A 222 -1.16 43.62 -2.55
C PHE A 222 -0.54 42.33 -2.02
N LYS A 223 -0.62 41.28 -2.82
CA LYS A 223 -0.20 39.93 -2.45
C LYS A 223 1.16 39.65 -3.08
N CYS A 224 2.20 39.44 -2.27
CA CYS A 224 3.59 39.33 -2.77
C CYS A 224 3.87 38.04 -3.56
N LEU A 225 3.04 37.03 -3.38
CA LEU A 225 3.13 35.75 -4.05
C LEU A 225 1.70 35.33 -4.42
N SER A 226 1.54 34.35 -5.31
CA SER A 226 0.24 33.77 -5.67
C SER A 226 -0.34 32.90 -4.53
N LEU A 227 -0.29 33.44 -3.31
CA LEU A 227 -0.65 32.84 -2.03
C LEU A 227 -2.14 32.55 -1.91
N THR A 228 -2.65 31.58 -2.65
CA THR A 228 -4.02 31.05 -2.48
C THR A 228 -4.16 30.24 -1.17
N HIS A 229 -3.49 30.67 -0.09
CA HIS A 229 -3.48 30.01 1.23
C HIS A 229 -4.82 30.07 1.97
N ILE A 230 -5.83 30.81 1.47
CA ILE A 230 -7.05 31.12 2.24
C ILE A 230 -8.31 30.49 1.62
N THR A 231 -8.28 30.04 0.37
CA THR A 231 -9.45 29.46 -0.31
C THR A 231 -9.12 28.10 -0.91
N GLY A 232 -8.93 27.10 -0.03
CA GLY A 232 -8.71 25.69 -0.38
C GLY A 232 -7.24 25.28 -0.37
N GLY A 233 -6.68 24.97 0.80
CA GLY A 233 -5.29 24.54 0.97
C GLY A 233 -4.91 23.27 0.21
N CYS A 234 -3.70 22.77 0.44
CA CYS A 234 -3.15 21.54 -0.18
C CYS A 234 -4.08 20.31 -0.08
N LEU A 235 -5.01 20.32 0.87
CA LEU A 235 -6.05 19.31 1.04
C LEU A 235 -6.97 19.15 -0.17
N LEU A 236 -7.32 20.24 -0.88
CA LEU A 236 -8.14 20.14 -2.09
C LEU A 236 -7.36 19.48 -3.23
N GLU A 237 -6.10 19.87 -3.43
CA GLU A 237 -5.22 19.22 -4.42
C GLU A 237 -5.02 17.73 -4.09
N LEU A 238 -4.80 17.42 -2.81
CA LEU A 238 -4.71 16.04 -2.33
C LEU A 238 -6.00 15.25 -2.61
N ALA A 239 -7.17 15.83 -2.35
CA ALA A 239 -8.47 15.19 -2.59
C ALA A 239 -8.71 14.95 -4.08
N ILE A 240 -8.37 15.91 -4.95
CA ILE A 240 -8.48 15.75 -6.42
C ILE A 240 -7.53 14.65 -6.89
N GLN A 241 -6.28 14.65 -6.44
CA GLN A 241 -5.31 13.63 -6.82
C GLN A 241 -5.72 12.24 -6.33
N LEU A 242 -6.24 12.13 -5.10
CA LEU A 242 -6.81 10.89 -4.57
C LEU A 242 -7.99 10.42 -5.42
N ALA A 243 -8.90 11.31 -5.82
CA ALA A 243 -10.04 10.96 -6.67
C ALA A 243 -9.57 10.47 -8.06
N ILE A 244 -8.61 11.16 -8.68
CA ILE A 244 -8.05 10.77 -9.98
C ILE A 244 -7.35 9.41 -9.88
N ILE A 245 -6.55 9.16 -8.84
CA ILE A 245 -5.86 7.88 -8.66
C ILE A 245 -6.87 6.78 -8.35
N MET A 246 -7.82 6.98 -7.43
CA MET A 246 -8.79 5.96 -7.02
C MET A 246 -9.77 5.60 -8.13
N VAL A 247 -10.30 6.59 -8.88
CA VAL A 247 -11.26 6.33 -9.96
C VAL A 247 -10.54 5.99 -11.26
N GLY A 248 -9.51 6.75 -11.61
CA GLY A 248 -8.81 6.63 -12.89
C GLY A 248 -7.96 5.37 -12.99
N LYS A 249 -7.16 5.05 -11.95
CA LYS A 249 -6.38 3.80 -11.93
C LYS A 249 -7.32 2.60 -12.02
N GLN A 250 -8.39 2.61 -11.24
CA GLN A 250 -9.31 1.49 -11.19
C GLN A 250 -10.02 1.26 -12.52
N ALA A 251 -10.51 2.32 -13.14
CA ALA A 251 -11.11 2.23 -14.47
C ALA A 251 -10.10 1.70 -15.50
N PHE A 252 -8.86 2.21 -15.46
CA PHE A 252 -7.80 1.75 -16.37
C PHE A 252 -7.42 0.29 -16.15
N ASN A 253 -7.25 -0.13 -14.88
CA ASN A 253 -6.95 -1.49 -14.50
C ASN A 253 -8.06 -2.44 -14.96
N ALA A 254 -9.32 -2.15 -14.63
CA ALA A 254 -10.45 -2.96 -15.06
C ALA A 254 -10.52 -3.12 -16.60
N LEU A 255 -10.22 -2.04 -17.35
CA LEU A 255 -10.15 -2.08 -18.81
C LEU A 255 -8.99 -2.96 -19.31
N MET A 256 -7.78 -2.79 -18.78
CA MET A 256 -6.62 -3.58 -19.17
C MET A 256 -6.77 -5.04 -18.77
N GLU A 257 -7.36 -5.31 -17.62
CA GLU A 257 -7.52 -6.64 -17.06
C GLU A 257 -8.57 -7.46 -17.81
N MET A 258 -9.68 -6.84 -18.23
CA MET A 258 -10.64 -7.49 -19.13
C MET A 258 -10.14 -7.52 -20.59
N GLY A 259 -9.44 -6.48 -21.03
CA GLY A 259 -8.96 -6.34 -22.40
C GLY A 259 -7.81 -7.29 -22.74
N THR A 260 -6.83 -7.45 -21.85
CA THR A 260 -5.64 -8.26 -22.10
C THR A 260 -5.91 -9.74 -22.37
N PRO A 261 -6.76 -10.48 -21.63
CA PRO A 261 -7.03 -11.89 -21.95
C PRO A 261 -7.83 -12.03 -23.24
N VAL A 262 -8.79 -11.12 -23.51
CA VAL A 262 -9.57 -11.13 -24.76
C VAL A 262 -8.65 -10.88 -25.95
N PHE A 263 -7.76 -9.89 -25.84
CA PHE A 263 -6.76 -9.59 -26.86
C PHE A 263 -5.80 -10.77 -27.07
N LYS A 264 -5.26 -11.38 -26.00
CA LYS A 264 -4.39 -12.55 -26.11
C LYS A 264 -5.10 -13.74 -26.76
N ARG A 265 -6.37 -13.98 -26.41
CA ARG A 265 -7.20 -15.05 -27.00
C ARG A 265 -7.43 -14.80 -28.49
N PHE A 266 -7.79 -13.57 -28.86
CA PHE A 266 -7.96 -13.15 -30.24
C PHE A 266 -6.66 -13.30 -31.04
N TRP A 267 -5.53 -12.81 -30.50
CA TRP A 267 -4.22 -12.88 -31.14
C TRP A 267 -3.74 -14.32 -31.35
N LYS A 268 -3.89 -15.19 -30.35
CA LYS A 268 -3.57 -16.62 -30.48
C LYS A 268 -4.41 -17.27 -31.57
N ARG A 269 -5.74 -17.09 -31.55
CA ARG A 269 -6.64 -17.63 -32.59
C ARG A 269 -6.26 -17.13 -33.97
N TRP A 270 -5.95 -15.84 -34.11
CA TRP A 270 -5.52 -15.26 -35.38
C TRP A 270 -4.21 -15.87 -35.88
N ARG A 271 -3.23 -16.10 -34.99
CA ARG A 271 -1.96 -16.76 -35.34
C ARG A 271 -2.15 -18.21 -35.76
N TYR A 272 -2.97 -18.99 -35.04
CA TYR A 272 -3.23 -20.40 -35.35
C TYR A 272 -4.07 -20.58 -36.62
N ARG A 273 -5.03 -19.68 -36.90
CA ARG A 273 -5.88 -19.73 -38.12
C ARG A 273 -5.10 -19.50 -39.42
N LYS A 274 -3.87 -18.98 -39.35
CA LYS A 274 -2.99 -18.82 -40.51
C LYS A 274 -2.27 -20.13 -40.88
N GLU A 275 -2.18 -21.06 -39.93
CA GLU A 275 -1.51 -22.36 -40.08
C GLU A 275 -2.49 -23.45 -40.55
N ASP A 276 -3.73 -23.44 -40.06
CA ASP A 276 -4.76 -24.44 -40.39
C ASP A 276 -5.82 -23.91 -41.38
N SER A 277 -5.88 -24.50 -42.57
CA SER A 277 -6.89 -24.24 -43.61
C SER A 277 -8.20 -25.06 -43.42
N ILE A 278 -8.33 -25.76 -42.29
CA ILE A 278 -9.41 -26.74 -42.05
C ILE A 278 -10.60 -26.06 -41.33
N GLU A 279 -11.80 -26.34 -41.85
CA GLU A 279 -13.07 -25.71 -41.47
C GLU A 279 -13.35 -25.73 -39.96
N THR A 280 -13.59 -24.54 -39.41
CA THR A 280 -13.93 -24.32 -38.01
C THR A 280 -15.40 -24.66 -37.75
N MET A 281 -15.72 -25.93 -37.52
CA MET A 281 -17.03 -26.28 -36.96
C MET A 281 -16.88 -27.49 -36.01
N ASN A 282 -16.80 -27.18 -34.71
CA ASN A 282 -16.67 -28.10 -33.54
C ASN A 282 -15.24 -28.46 -33.14
N VAL A 283 -14.55 -27.49 -32.53
CA VAL A 283 -13.29 -27.71 -31.81
C VAL A 283 -13.59 -28.41 -30.47
N PRO A 284 -12.86 -29.48 -30.09
CA PRO A 284 -13.05 -30.11 -28.78
C PRO A 284 -12.69 -29.17 -27.62
N GLN A 285 -13.36 -29.32 -26.47
CA GLN A 285 -13.28 -28.37 -25.35
C GLN A 285 -11.85 -28.13 -24.83
N TRP A 286 -11.00 -29.15 -24.83
CA TRP A 286 -9.61 -29.04 -24.36
C TRP A 286 -8.72 -28.10 -25.21
N GLU A 287 -9.05 -27.91 -26.49
CA GLU A 287 -8.31 -27.08 -27.45
C GLU A 287 -8.77 -25.64 -27.30
N ASP A 288 -10.08 -25.44 -27.12
CA ASP A 288 -10.63 -24.14 -26.73
C ASP A 288 -10.06 -23.66 -25.39
N ASP A 289 -9.93 -24.56 -24.41
CA ASP A 289 -9.32 -24.26 -23.12
C ASP A 289 -7.81 -24.01 -23.24
N TYR A 290 -7.11 -24.66 -24.18
CA TYR A 290 -5.68 -24.47 -24.39
C TYR A 290 -5.31 -23.04 -24.79
N VAL A 291 -6.18 -22.37 -25.56
CA VAL A 291 -5.99 -20.98 -26.02
C VAL A 291 -6.11 -19.97 -24.87
N LEU A 292 -6.83 -20.29 -23.80
CA LEU A 292 -7.03 -19.40 -22.63
C LEU A 292 -5.70 -19.00 -21.95
N ALA A 293 -5.75 -17.96 -21.13
CA ALA A 293 -4.60 -17.53 -20.35
C ALA A 293 -4.31 -18.53 -19.21
N ASN A 294 -3.03 -18.82 -18.93
CA ASN A 294 -2.66 -19.63 -17.78
C ASN A 294 -2.79 -18.80 -16.50
N TRP A 295 -3.34 -19.39 -15.44
CA TRP A 295 -3.29 -18.81 -14.10
C TRP A 295 -1.89 -19.01 -13.51
N GLY A 296 -1.17 -17.91 -13.25
CA GLY A 296 0.17 -17.97 -12.68
C GLY A 296 0.14 -18.22 -11.17
N PRO A 297 1.25 -18.69 -10.56
CA PRO A 297 1.33 -18.89 -9.11
C PRO A 297 1.15 -17.57 -8.33
N THR A 298 1.56 -16.44 -8.93
CA THR A 298 1.46 -15.10 -8.33
C THR A 298 0.22 -14.32 -8.80
N SER A 299 -0.70 -14.92 -9.55
CA SER A 299 -1.87 -14.19 -10.08
C SER A 299 -2.75 -13.64 -8.96
N LEU A 300 -3.09 -14.46 -7.95
CA LEU A 300 -3.92 -14.04 -6.81
C LEU A 300 -3.25 -12.95 -5.95
N PHE A 301 -1.91 -12.87 -5.96
CA PHE A 301 -1.19 -11.84 -5.23
C PHE A 301 -1.54 -10.45 -5.76
N TYR A 302 -1.59 -10.26 -7.08
CA TYR A 302 -1.89 -8.95 -7.66
C TYR A 302 -3.34 -8.51 -7.37
N GLU A 303 -4.28 -9.46 -7.36
CA GLU A 303 -5.68 -9.21 -6.98
C GLU A 303 -5.77 -8.72 -5.52
N TYR A 304 -5.10 -9.42 -4.58
CA TYR A 304 -5.08 -8.97 -3.18
C TYR A 304 -4.36 -7.64 -3.00
N LEU A 305 -3.26 -7.44 -3.71
CA LEU A 305 -2.47 -6.21 -3.65
C LEU A 305 -3.30 -5.00 -4.07
N GLU A 306 -4.08 -5.13 -5.14
CA GLU A 306 -4.99 -4.08 -5.60
C GLU A 306 -5.99 -3.69 -4.51
N MET A 307 -6.65 -4.68 -3.92
CA MET A 307 -7.64 -4.47 -2.85
C MET A 307 -7.01 -3.90 -1.57
N VAL A 308 -5.80 -4.31 -1.22
CA VAL A 308 -5.07 -3.82 -0.03
C VAL A 308 -4.57 -2.39 -0.23
N ILE A 309 -4.10 -2.05 -1.44
CA ILE A 309 -3.77 -0.68 -1.79
C ILE A 309 -5.03 0.20 -1.78
N GLN A 310 -6.17 -0.27 -2.29
CA GLN A 310 -7.43 0.47 -2.18
C GLN A 310 -7.85 0.69 -0.71
N PHE A 311 -7.71 -0.33 0.14
CA PHE A 311 -7.97 -0.19 1.57
C PHE A 311 -7.09 0.87 2.23
N GLY A 312 -5.80 0.97 1.84
CA GLY A 312 -4.91 2.02 2.32
C GLY A 312 -5.35 3.41 1.86
N PHE A 313 -5.79 3.61 0.61
CA PHE A 313 -6.31 4.92 0.16
C PHE A 313 -7.52 5.35 0.96
N VAL A 314 -8.43 4.41 1.26
CA VAL A 314 -9.64 4.69 2.05
C VAL A 314 -9.29 5.02 3.49
N THR A 315 -8.35 4.32 4.12
CA THR A 315 -8.09 4.46 5.56
C THR A 315 -7.07 5.53 5.88
N ILE A 316 -5.97 5.65 5.13
CA ILE A 316 -4.86 6.57 5.44
C ILE A 316 -5.25 8.04 5.18
N PHE A 317 -6.13 8.30 4.21
CA PHE A 317 -6.49 9.64 3.76
C PHE A 317 -7.97 9.98 3.95
N VAL A 318 -8.69 9.26 4.82
CA VAL A 318 -10.14 9.48 5.01
C VAL A 318 -10.46 10.91 5.48
N SER A 319 -9.58 11.51 6.30
CA SER A 319 -9.77 12.87 6.79
C SER A 319 -9.64 13.93 5.70
N ALA A 320 -8.88 13.64 4.63
CA ALA A 320 -8.74 14.51 3.47
C ALA A 320 -9.88 14.31 2.46
N PHE A 321 -10.36 13.08 2.29
CA PHE A 321 -11.40 12.75 1.31
C PHE A 321 -12.49 11.82 1.89
N PRO A 322 -13.55 12.37 2.51
CA PRO A 322 -14.59 11.57 3.17
C PRO A 322 -15.42 10.67 2.24
N LEU A 323 -15.47 10.98 0.94
CA LEU A 323 -16.21 10.18 -0.06
C LEU A 323 -15.42 8.94 -0.54
N ALA A 324 -14.17 8.74 -0.10
CA ALA A 324 -13.35 7.59 -0.48
C ALA A 324 -14.04 6.23 -0.26
N PRO A 325 -14.71 5.97 0.88
CA PRO A 325 -15.39 4.69 1.10
C PRO A 325 -16.52 4.42 0.09
N LEU A 326 -17.22 5.47 -0.39
CA LEU A 326 -18.30 5.32 -1.36
C LEU A 326 -17.76 4.86 -2.72
N PHE A 327 -16.69 5.49 -3.21
CA PHE A 327 -16.05 5.06 -4.45
C PHE A 327 -15.43 3.68 -4.33
N ALA A 328 -14.84 3.37 -3.18
CA ALA A 328 -14.34 2.03 -2.92
C ALA A 328 -15.46 0.97 -2.92
N LEU A 329 -16.64 1.29 -2.39
CA LEU A 329 -17.79 0.39 -2.42
C LEU A 329 -18.27 0.12 -3.85
N ILE A 330 -18.44 1.18 -4.65
CA ILE A 330 -18.86 1.06 -6.06
C ILE A 330 -17.84 0.21 -6.82
N ASN A 331 -16.55 0.48 -6.61
CA ASN A 331 -15.50 -0.31 -7.21
C ASN A 331 -15.61 -1.79 -6.83
N ASN A 332 -15.68 -2.11 -5.54
CA ASN A 332 -15.75 -3.50 -5.07
C ASN A 332 -16.97 -4.25 -5.63
N ILE A 333 -18.10 -3.57 -5.88
CA ILE A 333 -19.27 -4.18 -6.50
C ILE A 333 -18.98 -4.59 -7.95
N PHE A 334 -18.30 -3.74 -8.72
CA PHE A 334 -17.87 -4.09 -10.08
C PHE A 334 -16.78 -5.16 -10.06
N GLU A 335 -15.78 -5.01 -9.18
CA GLU A 335 -14.64 -5.90 -9.07
C GLU A 335 -15.06 -7.35 -8.82
N ILE A 336 -15.95 -7.59 -7.86
CA ILE A 336 -16.46 -8.94 -7.58
C ILE A 336 -17.07 -9.59 -8.84
N ARG A 337 -17.74 -8.82 -9.69
CA ARG A 337 -18.37 -9.32 -10.93
C ARG A 337 -17.36 -9.49 -12.05
N LEU A 338 -16.43 -8.55 -12.21
CA LEU A 338 -15.40 -8.59 -13.24
C LEU A 338 -14.41 -9.74 -12.95
N ASP A 339 -13.94 -9.87 -11.72
CA ASP A 339 -13.08 -10.98 -11.30
C ASP A 339 -13.73 -12.35 -11.53
N ALA A 340 -15.01 -12.49 -11.14
CA ALA A 340 -15.74 -13.73 -11.37
C ALA A 340 -15.83 -14.05 -12.87
N ARG A 341 -16.15 -13.06 -13.71
CA ARG A 341 -16.22 -13.24 -15.16
C ARG A 341 -14.85 -13.57 -15.77
N LYS A 342 -13.78 -12.92 -15.30
CA LYS A 342 -12.39 -13.18 -15.68
C LYS A 342 -11.99 -14.62 -15.36
N MET A 343 -12.25 -15.09 -14.14
CA MET A 343 -11.92 -16.46 -13.72
C MET A 343 -12.71 -17.52 -14.49
N ILE A 344 -13.96 -17.24 -14.89
CA ILE A 344 -14.81 -18.20 -15.60
C ILE A 344 -14.51 -18.25 -17.11
N LEU A 345 -14.23 -17.10 -17.75
CA LEU A 345 -14.18 -17.00 -19.22
C LEU A 345 -12.78 -16.79 -19.82
N ALA A 346 -11.82 -16.26 -19.06
CA ALA A 346 -10.54 -15.79 -19.59
C ALA A 346 -9.34 -16.67 -19.18
N PHE A 347 -9.42 -17.36 -18.05
CA PHE A 347 -8.33 -18.16 -17.51
C PHE A 347 -8.64 -19.66 -17.57
N LYS A 348 -7.58 -20.45 -17.71
CA LYS A 348 -7.64 -21.90 -17.46
C LYS A 348 -7.94 -22.14 -15.98
N ARG A 349 -8.67 -23.23 -15.71
CA ARG A 349 -9.00 -23.64 -14.35
C ARG A 349 -7.71 -23.82 -13.51
N PRO A 350 -7.53 -23.05 -12.42
CA PRO A 350 -6.38 -23.22 -11.55
C PRO A 350 -6.50 -24.51 -10.74
N VAL A 351 -5.35 -25.04 -10.31
CA VAL A 351 -5.30 -26.16 -9.37
C VAL A 351 -5.74 -25.65 -7.99
N ALA A 352 -6.73 -26.33 -7.39
CA ALA A 352 -7.24 -25.94 -6.09
C ALA A 352 -6.19 -26.18 -4.99
N GLN A 353 -5.82 -25.10 -4.30
CA GLN A 353 -4.92 -25.15 -3.14
C GLN A 353 -5.70 -24.91 -1.86
N ARG A 354 -5.39 -25.68 -0.81
CA ARG A 354 -6.00 -25.53 0.51
C ARG A 354 -5.18 -24.53 1.32
N VAL A 355 -5.80 -23.45 1.79
CA VAL A 355 -5.14 -22.43 2.60
C VAL A 355 -6.04 -22.04 3.76
N LYS A 356 -5.48 -22.00 4.97
CA LYS A 356 -6.22 -21.72 6.21
C LYS A 356 -6.72 -20.27 6.32
N ASN A 357 -5.95 -19.32 5.80
CA ASN A 357 -6.18 -17.88 5.94
C ASN A 357 -5.58 -17.11 4.74
N ILE A 358 -5.79 -15.79 4.71
CA ILE A 358 -5.21 -14.90 3.68
C ILE A 358 -3.69 -14.68 3.83
N GLY A 359 -3.01 -15.41 4.71
CA GLY A 359 -1.56 -15.30 4.92
C GLY A 359 -1.10 -13.94 5.48
N ILE A 360 0.04 -13.45 4.96
CA ILE A 360 0.70 -12.21 5.41
C ILE A 360 -0.16 -10.95 5.24
N TRP A 361 -1.13 -10.96 4.33
CA TRP A 361 -2.03 -9.83 4.08
C TRP A 361 -2.77 -9.37 5.33
N TYR A 362 -3.10 -10.28 6.25
CA TYR A 362 -3.71 -9.91 7.52
C TYR A 362 -2.79 -8.98 8.35
N ARG A 363 -1.48 -9.29 8.41
CA ARG A 363 -0.51 -8.46 9.13
C ARG A 363 -0.31 -7.12 8.42
N ILE A 364 -0.30 -7.11 7.08
CA ILE A 364 -0.22 -5.88 6.29
C ILE A 364 -1.42 -4.96 6.58
N LEU A 365 -2.65 -5.50 6.55
CA LEU A 365 -3.87 -4.73 6.85
C LEU A 365 -3.87 -4.17 8.27
N ASP A 366 -3.40 -4.93 9.27
CA ASP A 366 -3.27 -4.45 10.66
C ASP A 366 -2.22 -3.33 10.78
N SER A 367 -1.10 -3.43 10.05
CA SER A 367 -0.08 -2.37 9.96
C SER A 367 -0.62 -1.11 9.29
N ILE A 368 -1.33 -1.23 8.17
CA ILE A 368 -2.00 -0.11 7.50
C ILE A 368 -3.01 0.55 8.44
N GLY A 369 -3.79 -0.23 9.18
CA GLY A 369 -4.76 0.28 10.14
C GLY A 369 -4.12 1.12 11.25
N LYS A 370 -2.96 0.68 11.77
CA LYS A 370 -2.19 1.46 12.77
C LYS A 370 -1.59 2.72 12.15
N LEU A 371 -0.99 2.61 10.96
CA LEU A 371 -0.44 3.76 10.23
C LEU A 371 -1.52 4.80 9.92
N SER A 372 -2.73 4.37 9.55
CA SER A 372 -3.87 5.23 9.27
C SER A 372 -4.23 6.14 10.46
N VAL A 373 -4.15 5.64 11.70
CA VAL A 373 -4.42 6.47 12.90
C VAL A 373 -3.42 7.63 12.99
N ILE A 374 -2.14 7.33 12.83
CA ILE A 374 -1.05 8.33 12.89
C ILE A 374 -1.18 9.33 11.74
N THR A 375 -1.36 8.84 10.51
CA THR A 375 -1.44 9.70 9.32
C THR A 375 -2.65 10.62 9.38
N ASN A 376 -3.83 10.12 9.78
CA ASN A 376 -5.02 10.97 9.90
C ASN A 376 -4.86 12.03 11.01
N ALA A 377 -4.23 11.68 12.14
CA ALA A 377 -3.93 12.64 13.20
C ALA A 377 -3.04 13.78 12.69
N LEU A 378 -1.98 13.43 11.95
CA LEU A 378 -1.08 14.38 11.33
C LEU A 378 -1.78 15.23 10.27
N ILE A 379 -2.60 14.65 9.40
CA ILE A 379 -3.37 15.40 8.38
C ILE A 379 -4.26 16.44 9.05
N ILE A 380 -5.00 16.05 10.09
CA ILE A 380 -5.89 16.97 10.82
C ILE A 380 -5.08 18.07 11.51
N ALA A 381 -3.97 17.73 12.18
CA ALA A 381 -3.16 18.72 12.89
C ALA A 381 -2.45 19.72 11.98
N PHE A 382 -1.95 19.24 10.84
CA PHE A 382 -0.95 19.96 10.05
C PHE A 382 -1.42 20.38 8.66
N THR A 383 -2.32 19.63 8.03
CA THR A 383 -2.81 19.90 6.67
C THR A 383 -4.14 20.64 6.70
N THR A 384 -4.95 20.44 7.75
CA THR A 384 -6.24 21.15 7.90
C THR A 384 -6.12 22.44 8.72
N GLU A 385 -7.06 23.36 8.47
CA GLU A 385 -7.24 24.59 9.26
C GLU A 385 -8.02 24.35 10.57
N PHE A 386 -8.28 23.10 10.96
CA PHE A 386 -9.08 22.79 12.15
C PHE A 386 -8.40 23.23 13.45
N VAL A 387 -7.15 22.78 13.68
CA VAL A 387 -6.42 23.08 14.92
C VAL A 387 -6.14 24.57 15.09
N PRO A 388 -5.68 25.32 14.06
CA PRO A 388 -5.47 26.76 14.18
C PRO A 388 -6.75 27.55 14.47
N ARG A 389 -7.87 27.22 13.81
CA ARG A 389 -9.17 27.86 14.06
C ARG A 389 -9.69 27.57 15.46
N MET A 390 -9.56 26.32 15.91
CA MET A 390 -9.95 25.92 17.27
C MET A 390 -9.12 26.70 18.31
N PHE A 391 -7.80 26.77 18.11
CA PHE A 391 -6.91 27.50 19.02
C PHE A 391 -7.26 28.99 19.09
N TYR A 392 -7.44 29.63 17.94
CA TYR A 392 -7.84 31.04 17.86
C TYR A 392 -9.19 31.32 18.52
N TYR A 393 -10.16 30.42 18.32
CA TYR A 393 -11.48 30.52 18.94
C TYR A 393 -11.42 30.39 20.46
N MET A 394 -10.57 29.50 20.99
CA MET A 394 -10.36 29.34 22.43
C MET A 394 -9.72 30.57 23.09
N GLU A 395 -8.89 31.32 22.35
CA GLU A 395 -8.22 32.52 22.86
C GLU A 395 -9.10 33.78 22.77
N ASN A 396 -9.82 33.96 21.65
CA ASN A 396 -10.54 35.20 21.35
C ASN A 396 -12.08 35.09 21.43
N GLY A 397 -12.64 33.90 21.63
CA GLY A 397 -14.08 33.64 21.70
C GLY A 397 -14.86 33.83 20.38
N SER A 398 -14.23 34.34 19.32
CA SER A 398 -14.85 34.52 17.99
C SER A 398 -13.83 34.30 16.86
N LEU A 399 -14.33 34.05 15.64
CA LEU A 399 -13.51 33.83 14.43
C LEU A 399 -13.43 35.07 13.51
N TYR A 400 -14.03 36.21 13.90
CA TYR A 400 -14.23 37.35 13.00
C TYR A 400 -12.92 37.95 12.44
N HIS A 401 -11.85 37.96 13.23
CA HIS A 401 -10.53 38.47 12.81
C HIS A 401 -9.51 37.38 12.50
N TYR A 402 -9.94 36.13 12.33
CA TYR A 402 -9.04 34.99 12.11
C TYR A 402 -8.16 35.17 10.88
N THR A 403 -8.75 35.48 9.73
CA THR A 403 -8.01 35.65 8.47
C THR A 403 -6.95 36.74 8.58
N ASN A 404 -7.25 37.87 9.22
CA ASN A 404 -6.30 38.95 9.42
C ASN A 404 -5.16 38.55 10.37
N SER A 405 -5.42 37.71 11.37
CA SER A 405 -4.40 37.22 12.31
C SER A 405 -3.46 36.15 11.71
N THR A 406 -3.91 35.43 10.68
CA THR A 406 -3.10 34.41 9.99
C THR A 406 -2.14 34.98 8.95
N LEU A 407 -2.14 36.30 8.78
CA LEU A 407 -1.42 37.00 7.74
C LEU A 407 -0.21 37.75 8.31
N SER A 408 0.95 37.56 7.71
CA SER A 408 2.19 38.27 8.02
C SER A 408 2.55 39.27 6.93
N PHE A 409 3.07 40.42 7.34
CA PHE A 409 3.48 41.50 6.43
C PHE A 409 4.93 41.31 5.97
N PHE A 410 5.20 41.69 4.73
CA PHE A 410 6.52 41.67 4.10
C PHE A 410 6.75 42.97 3.32
N ASN A 411 8.00 43.44 3.26
CA ASN A 411 8.33 44.68 2.55
C ASN A 411 8.34 44.44 1.03
N ALA A 412 7.52 45.20 0.29
CA ALA A 412 7.35 45.03 -1.15
C ALA A 412 8.62 45.39 -1.94
N LYS A 413 9.47 46.29 -1.43
CA LYS A 413 10.72 46.68 -2.10
C LYS A 413 11.76 45.57 -2.09
N GLU A 414 11.86 44.89 -0.94
CA GLU A 414 12.72 43.71 -0.77
C GLU A 414 12.21 42.56 -1.63
N ALA A 415 10.89 42.36 -1.68
CA ALA A 415 10.28 41.36 -2.56
C ALA A 415 10.56 41.64 -4.05
N ASN A 416 10.42 42.88 -4.50
CA ASN A 416 10.64 43.24 -5.91
C ASN A 416 12.09 43.00 -6.36
N HIS A 417 13.07 43.21 -5.47
CA HIS A 417 14.48 42.95 -5.75
C HIS A 417 14.76 41.46 -5.96
N HIS A 418 14.17 40.60 -5.12
CA HIS A 418 14.41 39.14 -5.16
C HIS A 418 13.50 38.39 -6.14
N LEU A 419 12.23 38.82 -6.31
CA LEU A 419 11.21 38.09 -7.08
C LEU A 419 10.90 38.71 -8.45
N LYS A 420 11.52 39.84 -8.81
CA LYS A 420 11.33 40.56 -10.10
C LYS A 420 9.85 40.68 -10.53
N LEU A 421 8.98 41.05 -9.59
CA LEU A 421 7.52 41.05 -9.74
C LEU A 421 6.98 42.07 -10.77
N GLY A 422 7.83 42.93 -11.36
CA GLY A 422 7.41 43.90 -12.40
C GLY A 422 6.39 44.93 -11.91
N VAL A 423 6.37 45.20 -10.60
CA VAL A 423 5.45 46.15 -9.96
C VAL A 423 6.12 47.52 -9.85
N ASP A 424 5.43 48.57 -10.27
CA ASP A 424 5.89 49.96 -10.16
C ASP A 424 6.12 50.34 -8.68
N ASN A 425 7.35 50.72 -8.36
CA ASN A 425 7.85 50.97 -7.00
C ASN A 425 7.18 52.14 -6.24
N SER A 426 6.22 52.84 -6.85
CA SER A 426 5.70 54.13 -6.36
C SER A 426 4.43 54.04 -5.52
N THR A 427 3.67 52.92 -5.54
CA THR A 427 2.35 52.85 -4.87
C THR A 427 2.23 51.77 -3.80
N LEU A 428 3.24 50.91 -3.62
CA LEU A 428 3.12 49.75 -2.74
C LEU A 428 4.26 49.61 -1.74
N THR A 429 3.93 49.73 -0.45
CA THR A 429 4.88 49.62 0.67
C THR A 429 4.98 48.21 1.22
N ASN A 430 3.85 47.54 1.45
CA ASN A 430 3.81 46.23 2.11
C ASN A 430 2.98 45.23 1.32
N CYS A 431 3.36 43.98 1.42
CA CYS A 431 2.62 42.85 0.89
C CYS A 431 2.40 41.79 1.97
N VAL A 432 1.46 40.88 1.73
CA VAL A 432 0.99 39.95 2.77
C VAL A 432 1.17 38.50 2.34
N TYR A 433 1.58 37.64 3.28
CA TYR A 433 1.66 36.20 3.11
C TYR A 433 1.14 35.42 4.32
N GLY A 434 0.78 34.15 4.10
CA GLY A 434 0.18 33.29 5.10
C GLY A 434 1.26 32.58 5.90
N ASP A 435 1.77 33.22 6.95
CA ASP A 435 2.67 32.62 7.94
C ASP A 435 2.53 33.37 9.28
N TYR A 436 3.08 32.81 10.35
CA TYR A 436 3.05 33.39 11.70
C TYR A 436 4.42 33.99 12.04
N ARG A 437 4.76 35.09 11.36
CA ARG A 437 6.04 35.80 11.51
C ARG A 437 5.86 37.25 11.92
N GLU A 438 6.88 37.78 12.58
CA GLU A 438 6.92 39.18 13.01
C GLU A 438 6.96 40.14 11.79
N PRO A 439 6.27 41.28 11.87
CA PRO A 439 6.18 42.26 10.78
C PRO A 439 7.48 43.05 10.57
N PRO A 440 7.62 43.80 9.46
CA PRO A 440 8.85 44.52 9.11
C PRO A 440 9.17 45.72 10.01
N TRP A 441 8.20 46.20 10.81
CA TRP A 441 8.40 47.27 11.80
C TRP A 441 8.67 46.74 13.22
N ALA A 442 8.89 45.42 13.37
CA ALA A 442 9.33 44.83 14.63
C ALA A 442 10.79 45.21 14.95
N GLU A 443 11.22 44.91 16.17
CA GLU A 443 12.61 45.12 16.59
C GLU A 443 13.60 44.42 15.64
N GLN A 444 14.70 45.10 15.26
CA GLN A 444 15.62 44.67 14.19
C GLN A 444 16.13 43.22 14.35
N SER A 445 16.29 42.74 15.58
CA SER A 445 16.74 41.38 15.89
C SER A 445 15.68 40.30 15.65
N ARG A 446 14.41 40.67 15.48
CA ARG A 446 13.23 39.79 15.39
C ARG A 446 12.46 39.90 14.08
N ILE A 447 12.85 40.80 13.17
CA ILE A 447 12.21 40.95 11.85
C ILE A 447 12.18 39.59 11.12
N TYR A 448 11.00 39.24 10.59
CA TYR A 448 10.72 38.00 9.84
C TYR A 448 10.96 36.68 10.60
N LYS A 449 11.24 36.71 11.90
CA LYS A 449 11.34 35.49 12.74
C LYS A 449 9.94 34.99 13.14
N PRO A 450 9.79 33.69 13.48
CA PRO A 450 8.52 33.14 13.95
C PRO A 450 8.03 33.83 15.23
N THR A 451 6.76 34.20 15.26
CA THR A 451 6.10 34.86 16.41
C THR A 451 5.91 33.87 17.57
N ALA A 452 5.74 34.35 18.81
CA ALA A 452 5.39 33.48 19.95
C ALA A 452 4.11 32.65 19.70
N TYR A 453 3.15 33.18 18.93
CA TYR A 453 1.94 32.48 18.51
C TYR A 453 2.26 31.22 17.68
N TYR A 454 3.26 31.27 16.79
CA TYR A 454 3.70 30.12 15.98
C TYR A 454 4.08 28.93 16.87
N TRP A 455 4.92 29.18 17.88
CA TRP A 455 5.43 28.13 18.76
C TRP A 455 4.32 27.55 19.67
N ARG A 456 3.41 28.40 20.15
CA ARG A 456 2.22 27.94 20.90
C ARG A 456 1.32 27.08 20.03
N LEU A 457 1.04 27.51 18.80
CA LEU A 457 0.24 26.75 17.85
C LEU A 457 0.90 25.41 17.48
N LEU A 458 2.23 25.38 17.30
CA LEU A 458 2.98 24.16 17.06
C LEU A 458 2.87 23.18 18.24
N ALA A 459 3.00 23.68 19.47
CA ALA A 459 2.82 22.87 20.67
C ALA A 459 1.41 22.29 20.75
N VAL A 460 0.37 23.09 20.47
CA VAL A 460 -1.03 22.63 20.44
C VAL A 460 -1.26 21.57 19.36
N ARG A 461 -0.67 21.74 18.16
CA ARG A 461 -0.72 20.73 17.08
C ARG A 461 -0.11 19.40 17.50
N LEU A 462 1.07 19.42 18.12
CA LEU A 462 1.73 18.21 18.62
C LEU A 462 0.94 17.55 19.76
N ALA A 463 0.42 18.35 20.70
CA ALA A 463 -0.43 17.86 21.78
C ALA A 463 -1.70 17.19 21.24
N PHE A 464 -2.34 17.78 20.23
CA PHE A 464 -3.50 17.19 19.57
C PHE A 464 -3.18 15.82 18.98
N VAL A 465 -2.05 15.65 18.29
CA VAL A 465 -1.65 14.36 17.70
C VAL A 465 -1.50 13.29 18.78
N VAL A 466 -0.80 13.61 19.87
CA VAL A 466 -0.59 12.67 20.99
C VAL A 466 -1.91 12.28 21.65
N ILE A 467 -2.81 13.25 21.90
CA ILE A 467 -4.11 12.98 22.51
C ILE A 467 -4.95 12.11 21.57
N PHE A 468 -5.04 12.48 20.29
CA PHE A 468 -5.82 11.77 19.30
C PHE A 468 -5.35 10.32 19.15
N GLU A 469 -4.04 10.10 19.03
CA GLU A 469 -3.44 8.77 18.90
C GLU A 469 -3.76 7.89 20.12
N ASN A 470 -3.53 8.41 21.34
CA ASN A 470 -3.79 7.65 22.57
C ASN A 470 -5.27 7.31 22.74
N VAL A 471 -6.18 8.23 22.42
CA VAL A 471 -7.63 7.99 22.50
C VAL A 471 -8.04 6.89 21.52
N ILE A 472 -7.63 6.97 20.25
CA ILE A 472 -7.98 5.96 19.25
C ILE A 472 -7.30 4.62 19.55
N ALA A 473 -6.05 4.61 20.00
CA ALA A 473 -5.35 3.39 20.42
C ALA A 473 -6.06 2.70 21.61
N SER A 474 -6.55 3.50 22.58
CA SER A 474 -7.32 2.99 23.72
C SER A 474 -8.66 2.41 23.27
N LEU A 475 -9.40 3.11 22.41
CA LEU A 475 -10.69 2.65 21.86
C LEU A 475 -10.53 1.37 21.02
N THR A 476 -9.48 1.28 20.20
CA THR A 476 -9.21 0.07 19.40
C THR A 476 -8.82 -1.11 20.26
N SER A 477 -8.08 -0.88 21.36
CA SER A 477 -7.73 -1.92 22.34
C SER A 477 -8.97 -2.40 23.10
N LEU A 478 -9.85 -1.49 23.50
CA LEU A 478 -11.15 -1.82 24.10
C LEU A 478 -12.00 -2.65 23.15
N MET A 479 -12.10 -2.27 21.87
CA MET A 479 -12.85 -3.04 20.87
C MET A 479 -12.29 -4.45 20.67
N ARG A 480 -10.96 -4.62 20.67
CA ARG A 480 -10.32 -5.94 20.58
C ARG A 480 -10.59 -6.79 21.82
N TRP A 481 -10.70 -6.18 23.00
CA TRP A 481 -11.06 -6.87 24.24
C TRP A 481 -12.54 -7.30 24.24
N VAL A 482 -13.45 -6.43 23.81
CA VAL A 482 -14.91 -6.72 23.77
C VAL A 482 -15.24 -7.79 22.72
N ILE A 483 -14.59 -7.78 21.57
CA ILE A 483 -14.93 -8.66 20.44
C ILE A 483 -13.90 -9.79 20.32
N PRO A 484 -14.21 -11.02 20.80
CA PRO A 484 -13.28 -12.14 20.68
C PRO A 484 -13.10 -12.58 19.22
N ASP A 485 -11.87 -13.00 18.88
CA ASP A 485 -11.48 -13.42 17.53
C ASP A 485 -12.27 -14.63 17.01
N VAL A 486 -12.60 -15.59 17.90
CA VAL A 486 -13.43 -16.76 17.59
C VAL A 486 -14.78 -16.63 18.29
N PRO A 487 -15.91 -16.68 17.56
CA PRO A 487 -17.23 -16.56 18.17
C PRO A 487 -17.49 -17.70 19.16
N GLN A 488 -18.18 -17.39 20.27
CA GLN A 488 -18.41 -18.36 21.36
C GLN A 488 -19.18 -19.61 20.89
N GLN A 489 -20.21 -19.45 20.06
CA GLN A 489 -20.96 -20.55 19.47
C GLN A 489 -20.06 -21.53 18.69
N LEU A 490 -19.14 -21.01 17.86
CA LEU A 490 -18.21 -21.84 17.11
C LEU A 490 -17.21 -22.55 18.04
N ARG A 491 -16.76 -21.87 19.10
CA ARG A 491 -15.87 -22.47 20.09
C ARG A 491 -16.56 -23.62 20.84
N GLN A 492 -17.83 -23.48 21.16
CA GLN A 492 -18.64 -24.55 21.77
C GLN A 492 -18.83 -25.71 20.79
N GLN A 493 -19.17 -25.43 19.52
CA GLN A 493 -19.30 -26.46 18.48
C GLN A 493 -18.00 -27.25 18.28
N MET A 494 -16.85 -26.57 18.17
CA MET A 494 -15.55 -27.22 18.06
C MET A 494 -15.26 -28.13 19.26
N ARG A 495 -15.57 -27.69 20.49
CA ARG A 495 -15.41 -28.50 21.70
C ARG A 495 -16.33 -29.72 21.70
N GLN A 496 -17.59 -29.54 21.27
CA GLN A 496 -18.56 -30.63 21.18
C GLN A 496 -18.13 -31.68 20.14
N HIS A 497 -17.70 -31.25 18.96
CA HIS A 497 -17.22 -32.16 17.92
C HIS A 497 -15.96 -32.89 18.37
N ALA A 498 -15.00 -32.19 19.00
CA ALA A 498 -13.82 -32.82 19.56
C ALA A 498 -14.16 -33.86 20.64
N TYR A 499 -15.11 -33.55 21.52
CA TYR A 499 -15.59 -34.49 22.55
C TYR A 499 -16.23 -35.74 21.92
N LEU A 500 -17.17 -35.57 20.99
CA LEU A 500 -17.83 -36.66 20.29
C LEU A 500 -16.84 -37.53 19.50
N THR A 501 -15.87 -36.92 18.82
CA THR A 501 -14.81 -37.65 18.13
C THR A 501 -13.97 -38.49 19.09
N ASN A 502 -13.56 -37.92 20.23
CA ASN A 502 -12.80 -38.67 21.23
C ASN A 502 -13.61 -39.83 21.84
N GLU A 503 -14.90 -39.61 22.10
CA GLU A 503 -15.79 -40.67 22.58
C GLU A 503 -15.91 -41.82 21.55
N LEU A 504 -16.12 -41.50 20.28
CA LEU A 504 -16.19 -42.48 19.19
C LEU A 504 -14.88 -43.27 19.05
N ILE A 505 -13.73 -42.59 19.13
CA ILE A 505 -12.41 -43.25 19.10
C ILE A 505 -12.25 -44.22 20.26
N ILE A 506 -12.58 -43.80 21.49
CA ILE A 506 -12.48 -44.66 22.68
C ILE A 506 -13.40 -45.87 22.55
N GLN A 507 -14.63 -45.69 22.06
CA GLN A 507 -15.56 -46.80 21.85
C GLN A 507 -15.06 -47.78 20.79
N GLN A 508 -14.45 -47.31 19.71
CA GLN A 508 -13.85 -48.15 18.68
C GLN A 508 -12.65 -48.93 19.21
N GLU A 509 -11.73 -48.27 19.92
CA GLU A 509 -10.58 -48.92 20.54
C GLU A 509 -11.00 -49.93 21.61
N TYR A 510 -12.05 -49.63 22.39
CA TYR A 510 -12.62 -50.57 23.34
C TYR A 510 -13.18 -51.83 22.65
N LYS A 511 -13.94 -51.67 21.55
CA LYS A 511 -14.44 -52.81 20.75
C LYS A 511 -13.28 -53.63 20.19
N ARG A 512 -12.28 -52.98 19.61
CA ARG A 512 -11.07 -53.60 19.07
C ARG A 512 -10.31 -54.40 20.13
N ALA A 513 -10.14 -53.84 21.33
CA ALA A 513 -9.50 -54.53 22.46
C ALA A 513 -10.31 -55.75 22.94
N LYS A 514 -11.64 -55.65 22.95
CA LYS A 514 -12.53 -56.77 23.30
C LYS A 514 -12.43 -57.91 22.28
N GLU A 515 -12.41 -57.58 20.99
CA GLU A 515 -12.24 -58.54 19.89
C GLU A 515 -10.88 -59.28 19.97
N LEU A 516 -9.79 -58.54 20.20
CA LEU A 516 -8.46 -59.12 20.41
C LEU A 516 -8.43 -60.06 21.61
N ARG A 517 -9.12 -59.71 22.70
CA ARG A 517 -9.22 -60.56 23.89
C ARG A 517 -10.04 -61.81 23.64
N SER A 518 -11.13 -61.74 22.85
CA SER A 518 -11.89 -62.93 22.44
C SER A 518 -11.12 -63.81 21.46
N ALA A 519 -10.38 -63.22 20.51
CA ALA A 519 -9.53 -63.97 19.58
C ALA A 519 -8.35 -64.65 20.29
N GLY A 520 -7.72 -63.96 21.26
CA GLY A 520 -6.69 -64.55 22.13
C GLY A 520 -7.24 -65.66 23.03
N LYS A 521 -8.52 -65.57 23.45
CA LYS A 521 -9.21 -66.66 24.14
C LYS A 521 -9.54 -67.85 23.21
N GLN A 522 -9.91 -67.61 21.95
CA GLN A 522 -10.09 -68.69 20.98
C GLN A 522 -8.78 -69.40 20.61
N HIS A 523 -7.65 -68.69 20.55
CA HIS A 523 -6.33 -69.32 20.36
C HIS A 523 -5.80 -70.05 21.60
N SER A 524 -6.20 -69.67 22.81
CA SER A 524 -5.84 -70.39 24.04
C SER A 524 -6.79 -71.55 24.38
N VAL A 525 -7.96 -71.62 23.76
CA VAL A 525 -8.89 -72.76 23.90
C VAL A 525 -8.63 -73.87 22.86
N VAL A 526 -7.82 -73.62 21.83
CA VAL A 526 -7.45 -74.62 20.80
C VAL A 526 -6.06 -75.26 21.03
N THR A 527 -5.34 -74.86 22.08
CA THR A 527 -4.05 -75.50 22.45
C THR A 527 -4.05 -75.92 23.92
N ILE A 528 -4.79 -76.99 24.21
CA ILE A 528 -4.43 -77.95 25.25
C ILE A 528 -4.31 -79.29 24.55
N ASP A 529 -3.16 -79.49 23.89
CA ASP A 529 -2.51 -80.79 23.77
C ASP A 529 -1.03 -80.46 23.56
N GLU A 530 -0.26 -80.64 24.61
CA GLU A 530 1.20 -80.57 24.55
C GLU A 530 1.69 -81.75 23.72
N PRO A 531 2.59 -81.50 22.76
CA PRO A 531 3.84 -82.22 22.88
C PRO A 531 5.04 -81.31 22.70
N GLN A 532 5.98 -81.50 23.63
CA GLN A 532 7.43 -81.49 23.47
C GLN A 532 7.99 -80.89 22.16
N LEU A 533 9.01 -80.04 22.36
CA LEU A 533 10.16 -79.75 21.48
C LEU A 533 10.15 -78.36 20.81
N THR A 534 11.08 -77.48 21.23
CA THR A 534 11.96 -76.59 20.41
C THR A 534 12.70 -75.62 21.35
N LYS A 535 14.02 -75.76 21.58
CA LYS A 535 15.16 -75.24 20.80
C LYS A 535 15.06 -73.78 20.29
N ARG A 536 16.00 -73.00 20.84
CA ARG A 536 16.88 -71.97 20.24
C ARG A 536 16.38 -70.54 19.98
N ILE A 537 16.99 -69.64 20.75
CA ILE A 537 17.33 -68.22 20.50
C ILE A 537 18.16 -68.12 19.18
N PRO A 538 18.01 -67.07 18.34
CA PRO A 538 18.91 -65.92 18.46
C PRO A 538 18.28 -64.53 18.24
N SER A 539 18.84 -63.58 18.99
CA SER A 539 18.87 -62.13 18.77
C SER A 539 19.46 -61.77 17.39
N ALA A 540 18.97 -60.70 16.78
CA ALA A 540 19.71 -59.97 15.76
C ALA A 540 19.43 -58.45 15.87
N LYS A 541 20.47 -57.76 16.35
CA LYS A 541 20.76 -56.34 16.17
C LYS A 541 21.89 -56.25 15.13
N ASP A 542 21.98 -55.11 14.47
CA ASP A 542 23.16 -54.55 13.77
C ASP A 542 23.41 -55.07 12.33
N HIS A 543 23.22 -54.20 11.31
CA HIS A 543 24.27 -53.49 10.52
C HIS A 543 24.79 -54.34 9.33
N ILE A 544 24.81 -53.92 8.05
CA ILE A 544 25.80 -53.03 7.40
C ILE A 544 25.56 -53.02 5.86
N ASP A 545 25.88 -51.87 5.25
CA ASP A 545 26.43 -51.56 3.91
C ASP A 545 26.34 -52.55 2.73
N MET A 546 25.93 -52.00 1.58
CA MET A 546 26.70 -52.03 0.32
C MET A 546 26.38 -50.82 -0.55
#